data_AF-A0A524E5K6-F1
#
_entry.id   AF-A0A524E5K6-F1
#
_cell.length_a   1.000
_cell.length_b   1.000
_cell.length_c   1.000
_cell.angle_alpha   90.00
_cell.angle_beta   90.00
_cell.angle_gamma   90.00
#
_symmetry.space_group_name_H-M   'P 1'
#
loop_
_entity.id
_entity.type
_entity.pdbx_description
1 polymer ?
#
loop_
_entity_poly.entity_id
_entity_poly.type
_entity_poly.pdbx_seq_one_letter_code
_entity_poly.pdbx_strand_id
1 'polypeptide(L)'
;MESKSIKIIYLRLCYWLPAILDVLLAGDLILYLLFGTTFYLNYSVFTPLTQYFARQVIPLVIGWTILLLWGVQKPLERKFILLLTALPLLLLGILLDLILLILGNEAASLENNLISLAIQAILMFLILMGYFFVRN
;
A
#
# COMPACT_ATOMS: atom_id res chain seq x y z
N MET A 1 -1.28 30.16 14.72
CA MET A 1 -0.81 28.86 15.26
C MET A 1 -1.58 27.66 14.68
N GLU A 2 -2.85 27.80 14.32
CA GLU A 2 -3.71 26.68 13.84
C GLU A 2 -3.27 26.00 12.54
N SER A 3 -2.75 26.75 11.56
CA SER A 3 -2.33 26.21 10.26
C SER A 3 -1.24 25.12 10.39
N LYS A 4 -0.34 25.25 11.37
CA LYS A 4 0.76 24.30 11.58
C LYS A 4 0.27 22.97 12.15
N SER A 5 -0.74 23.00 13.01
CA SER A 5 -1.35 21.81 13.60
C SER A 5 -2.12 20.98 12.56
N ILE A 6 -2.86 21.65 11.68
CA ILE A 6 -3.62 20.98 10.59
C ILE A 6 -2.68 20.27 9.62
N LYS A 7 -1.58 20.91 9.22
CA LYS A 7 -0.56 20.29 8.34
C LYS A 7 0.02 19.01 8.96
N ILE A 8 0.30 19.02 10.27
CA ILE A 8 0.84 17.86 10.97
C ILE A 8 -0.18 16.73 11.07
N ILE A 9 -1.44 17.04 11.35
CA ILE A 9 -2.52 16.04 11.39
C ILE A 9 -2.69 15.39 10.02
N TYR A 10 -2.70 16.19 8.94
CA TYR A 10 -2.80 15.68 7.59
C TYR A 10 -1.65 14.73 7.24
N LEU A 11 -0.40 15.11 7.56
CA LEU A 11 0.74 14.21 7.38
C LEU A 11 0.59 12.91 8.16
N ARG A 12 0.12 12.97 9.42
CA ARG A 12 -0.10 11.76 10.20
C ARG A 12 -1.12 10.84 9.55
N LEU A 13 -2.18 11.38 8.95
CA LEU A 13 -3.14 10.60 8.17
C LEU A 13 -2.48 9.94 6.95
N CYS A 14 -1.59 10.65 6.24
CA CYS A 14 -0.83 10.08 5.12
C CYS A 14 0.09 8.91 5.52
N TYR A 15 0.49 8.80 6.80
CA TYR A 15 1.21 7.63 7.32
C TYR A 15 0.28 6.53 7.83
N TRP A 16 -0.79 6.89 8.54
CA TRP A 16 -1.69 5.92 9.16
C TRP A 16 -2.52 5.14 8.14
N LEU A 17 -3.05 5.81 7.12
CA LEU A 17 -3.88 5.15 6.10
C LEU A 17 -3.16 3.99 5.40
N PRO A 18 -1.97 4.17 4.79
CA PRO A 18 -1.26 3.05 4.19
C PRO A 18 -0.82 2.01 5.22
N ALA A 19 -0.43 2.42 6.44
CA ALA A 19 -0.04 1.47 7.48
C ALA A 19 -1.19 0.53 7.90
N ILE A 20 -2.42 1.05 8.00
CA ILE A 20 -3.60 0.24 8.30
C ILE A 20 -3.87 -0.74 7.15
N LEU A 21 -3.78 -0.28 5.91
CA LEU A 21 -3.97 -1.14 4.74
C LEU A 21 -2.90 -2.23 4.63
N ASP A 22 -1.64 -1.92 4.95
CA ASP A 22 -0.56 -2.90 5.02
C ASP A 22 -0.84 -3.96 6.09
N VAL A 23 -1.35 -3.57 7.27
CA VAL A 23 -1.72 -4.52 8.33
C VAL A 23 -2.86 -5.44 7.87
N LEU A 24 -3.87 -4.90 7.20
CA LEU A 24 -4.96 -5.71 6.64
C LEU A 24 -4.44 -6.68 5.57
N LEU A 25 -3.57 -6.20 4.68
CA LEU A 25 -2.97 -7.02 3.63
C LEU A 25 -2.08 -8.12 4.21
N ALA A 26 -1.20 -7.79 5.14
CA ALA A 26 -0.34 -8.77 5.83
C ALA A 26 -1.18 -9.81 6.58
N GLY A 27 -2.25 -9.36 7.25
CA GLY A 27 -3.21 -10.25 7.90
C GLY A 27 -3.85 -11.23 6.92
N ASP A 28 -4.34 -10.75 5.78
CA ASP A 28 -4.96 -11.59 4.75
C ASP A 28 -3.96 -12.59 4.15
N LEU A 29 -2.71 -12.17 3.89
CA LEU A 29 -1.66 -13.05 3.38
C LEU A 29 -1.23 -14.12 4.41
N ILE A 30 -1.22 -13.78 5.70
CA ILE A 30 -0.95 -14.76 6.77
C ILE A 30 -2.08 -15.78 6.86
N LEU A 31 -3.35 -15.33 6.79
CA LEU A 31 -4.50 -16.23 6.78
C LEU A 31 -4.48 -17.14 5.55
N TYR A 32 -4.12 -16.58 4.40
CA TYR A 32 -3.89 -17.36 3.19
C TYR A 32 -2.83 -18.43 3.39
N LEU A 33 -1.69 -18.09 4.00
CA LEU A 33 -0.59 -19.02 4.21
C LEU A 33 -0.95 -20.17 5.17
N LEU A 34 -1.73 -19.88 6.20
CA LEU A 34 -2.09 -20.84 7.25
C LEU A 34 -3.29 -21.71 6.88
N PHE A 35 -4.29 -21.13 6.20
CA PHE A 35 -5.60 -21.76 6.00
C PHE A 35 -5.99 -21.91 4.53
N GLY A 36 -5.24 -21.31 3.60
CA GLY A 36 -5.56 -21.31 2.17
C GLY A 36 -6.77 -20.47 1.79
N THR A 37 -7.20 -19.56 2.68
CA THR A 37 -8.38 -18.70 2.50
C THR A 37 -7.99 -17.23 2.58
N THR A 38 -8.61 -16.40 1.76
CA THR A 38 -8.50 -14.93 1.81
C THR A 38 -9.87 -14.30 2.04
N PHE A 39 -9.91 -13.20 2.77
CA PHE A 39 -11.10 -12.38 2.95
C PHE A 39 -11.17 -11.25 1.91
N TYR A 40 -10.03 -10.68 1.53
CA TYR A 40 -9.98 -9.46 0.70
C TYR A 40 -9.45 -9.72 -0.70
N LEU A 41 -8.43 -10.58 -0.83
CA LEU A 41 -7.76 -10.80 -2.11
C LEU A 41 -8.49 -11.79 -3.03
N ASN A 42 -9.52 -12.50 -2.52
CA ASN A 42 -10.31 -13.50 -3.25
C ASN A 42 -9.44 -14.42 -4.13
N TYR A 43 -8.28 -14.87 -3.62
CA TYR A 43 -7.44 -15.77 -4.40
C TYR A 43 -8.14 -17.10 -4.57
N SER A 44 -8.47 -17.43 -5.81
CA SER A 44 -9.25 -18.60 -6.19
C SER A 44 -8.46 -19.91 -6.13
N VAL A 45 -7.12 -19.85 -6.07
CA VAL A 45 -6.28 -21.06 -6.14
C VAL A 45 -5.17 -21.02 -5.10
N PHE A 46 -5.29 -21.89 -4.09
CA PHE A 46 -4.22 -22.16 -3.13
C PHE A 46 -3.16 -23.08 -3.77
N THR A 47 -2.03 -22.52 -4.19
CA THR A 47 -0.95 -23.27 -4.86
C THR A 47 0.39 -23.12 -4.12
N PRO A 48 1.33 -24.06 -4.29
CA PRO A 48 2.68 -23.89 -3.73
C PRO A 48 3.38 -22.61 -4.20
N LEU A 49 3.10 -22.18 -5.43
CA LEU A 49 3.67 -20.96 -6.01
C LEU A 49 3.13 -19.69 -5.33
N THR A 50 1.81 -19.60 -5.14
CA THR A 50 1.17 -18.46 -4.47
C THR A 50 1.54 -18.39 -2.99
N GLN A 51 1.68 -19.52 -2.30
CA GLN A 51 2.23 -19.56 -0.93
C GLN A 51 3.68 -19.08 -0.88
N TYR A 52 4.51 -19.48 -1.83
CA TYR A 52 5.89 -19.02 -1.91
C TYR A 52 5.93 -17.50 -2.05
N PHE A 53 5.15 -16.91 -2.96
CA PHE A 53 5.05 -15.46 -3.09
C PHE A 53 4.52 -14.79 -1.83
N ALA A 54 3.47 -15.32 -1.20
CA ALA A 54 2.96 -14.78 0.06
C ALA A 54 4.05 -14.73 1.15
N ARG A 55 4.87 -15.78 1.28
CA ARG A 55 6.01 -15.81 2.22
C ARG A 55 7.06 -14.73 1.95
N GLN A 56 7.28 -14.36 0.69
CA GLN A 56 8.23 -13.30 0.33
C GLN A 56 7.63 -11.91 0.53
N VAL A 57 6.33 -11.74 0.27
CA VAL A 57 5.63 -10.45 0.36
C VAL A 57 5.34 -10.06 1.81
N ILE A 58 4.98 -11.01 2.69
CA ILE A 58 4.63 -10.71 4.09
C ILE A 58 5.74 -9.92 4.82
N PRO A 59 7.03 -10.32 4.82
CA PRO A 59 8.09 -9.56 5.47
C PRO A 59 8.26 -8.16 4.89
N LEU A 60 8.06 -7.99 3.58
CA LEU A 60 8.13 -6.70 2.92
C LEU A 60 7.01 -5.77 3.41
N VAL A 61 5.77 -6.25 3.45
CA VAL A 61 4.60 -5.49 3.93
C VAL A 61 4.76 -5.12 5.41
N ILE A 62 5.21 -6.06 6.25
CA ILE A 62 5.47 -5.80 7.66
C ILE A 62 6.60 -4.77 7.83
N GLY A 63 7.70 -4.93 7.08
CA GLY A 63 8.81 -3.97 7.09
C GLY A 63 8.36 -2.57 6.68
N TRP A 64 7.50 -2.46 5.68
CA TRP A 64 6.92 -1.19 5.24
C TRP A 64 5.99 -0.57 6.28
N THR A 65 5.15 -1.38 6.91
CA THR A 65 4.29 -0.96 8.01
C THR A 65 5.12 -0.34 9.14
N ILE A 66 6.20 -1.02 9.55
CA ILE A 66 7.10 -0.53 10.60
C ILE A 66 7.73 0.81 10.17
N LEU A 67 8.14 0.93 8.91
CA LEU A 67 8.71 2.17 8.36
C LEU A 67 7.71 3.33 8.41
N LEU A 68 6.44 3.09 8.07
CA LEU A 68 5.36 4.08 8.14
C LEU A 68 5.06 4.50 9.58
N LEU A 69 4.97 3.53 10.51
CA LEU A 69 4.80 3.78 11.94
C LEU A 69 6.01 4.53 12.54
N TRP A 70 7.21 4.27 12.05
CA TRP A 70 8.38 5.05 12.42
C TRP A 70 8.31 6.48 11.84
N GLY A 71 7.84 6.63 10.61
CA GLY A 71 7.62 7.94 9.97
C GLY A 71 6.63 8.81 10.73
N VAL A 72 5.54 8.24 11.24
CA VAL A 72 4.47 8.98 11.93
C VAL A 72 4.89 9.64 13.24
N GLN A 73 5.93 9.12 13.89
CA GLN A 73 6.47 9.70 15.13
C GLN A 73 7.07 11.09 14.89
N LYS A 74 7.69 11.30 13.72
CA LYS A 74 8.31 12.56 13.32
C LYS A 74 8.01 12.88 11.85
N PRO A 75 6.74 13.19 11.51
CA PRO A 75 6.25 13.17 10.14
C PRO A 75 6.89 14.26 9.27
N LEU A 76 7.29 15.39 9.87
CA LEU A 76 7.97 16.49 9.19
C LEU A 76 9.44 16.17 8.86
N GLU A 77 10.17 15.61 9.83
CA GLU A 77 11.58 15.23 9.65
C GLU A 77 11.73 14.05 8.69
N ARG A 78 10.75 13.14 8.69
CA ARG A 78 10.80 11.86 7.95
C ARG A 78 9.91 11.82 6.71
N LYS A 79 9.42 12.98 6.23
CA LYS A 79 8.50 13.08 5.08
C LYS A 79 8.98 12.38 3.80
N PHE A 80 10.27 12.12 3.66
CA PHE A 80 10.81 11.35 2.53
C PHE A 80 10.26 9.92 2.46
N ILE A 81 9.84 9.33 3.59
CA ILE A 81 9.21 8.00 3.65
C ILE A 81 7.91 7.98 2.84
N LEU A 82 7.17 9.10 2.80
CA LEU A 82 5.98 9.25 1.97
C LEU A 82 6.30 9.13 0.48
N LEU A 83 7.40 9.75 0.00
CA LEU A 83 7.85 9.57 -1.39
C LEU A 83 8.28 8.13 -1.66
N LEU A 84 8.97 7.53 -0.69
CA LEU A 84 9.38 6.13 -0.76
C LEU A 84 8.16 5.21 -0.78
N THR A 85 7.01 5.60 -0.22
CA THR A 85 5.77 4.83 -0.33
C THR A 85 5.05 5.11 -1.66
N ALA A 86 4.98 6.36 -2.11
CA ALA A 86 4.27 6.72 -3.33
C ALA A 86 4.94 6.17 -4.60
N LEU A 87 6.27 6.19 -4.68
CA LEU A 87 6.98 5.83 -5.90
C LEU A 87 7.17 4.31 -6.07
N PRO A 88 8.05 3.62 -5.32
CA PRO A 88 8.30 2.20 -5.58
C PRO A 88 7.12 1.29 -5.22
N LEU A 89 6.24 1.68 -4.29
CA LEU A 89 5.11 0.82 -3.93
C LEU A 89 3.89 1.10 -4.83
N LEU A 90 3.36 2.32 -4.80
CA LEU A 90 2.10 2.64 -5.49
C LEU A 90 2.30 2.84 -7.00
N LEU A 91 3.28 3.64 -7.42
CA LEU A 91 3.48 3.89 -8.85
C LEU A 91 3.91 2.63 -9.60
N LEU A 92 4.86 1.85 -9.07
CA LEU A 92 5.26 0.60 -9.72
C LEU A 92 4.16 -0.46 -9.69
N GLY A 93 3.36 -0.53 -8.61
CA GLY A 93 2.19 -1.42 -8.54
C GLY A 93 1.18 -1.12 -9.64
N ILE A 94 0.77 0.14 -9.76
CA ILE A 94 -0.15 0.60 -10.82
C ILE A 94 0.43 0.33 -12.21
N LEU A 95 1.72 0.61 -12.44
CA LEU A 95 2.36 0.35 -13.73
C LEU A 95 2.38 -1.14 -14.08
N LEU A 96 2.66 -2.00 -13.10
CA LEU A 96 2.66 -3.45 -13.30
C LEU A 96 1.26 -3.96 -13.66
N ASP A 97 0.23 -3.52 -12.93
CA ASP A 97 -1.16 -3.88 -13.19
C ASP A 97 -1.60 -3.45 -14.60
N LEU A 98 -1.22 -2.23 -15.03
CA LEU A 98 -1.50 -1.73 -16.38
C LEU A 98 -0.75 -2.53 -17.46
N ILE A 99 0.52 -2.87 -17.23
CA ILE A 99 1.30 -3.69 -18.18
C ILE A 99 0.65 -5.07 -18.32
N LEU A 100 0.28 -5.71 -17.21
CA LEU A 100 -0.36 -7.03 -17.23
C LEU A 100 -1.74 -7.00 -17.90
N LEU A 101 -2.50 -5.92 -17.73
CA LEU A 101 -3.75 -5.67 -18.43
C LEU A 101 -3.54 -5.57 -19.95
N ILE A 102 -2.54 -4.79 -20.40
CA ILE A 102 -2.21 -4.64 -21.83
C ILE A 102 -1.75 -5.97 -22.44
N LEU A 103 -1.04 -6.80 -21.66
CA LEU A 103 -0.61 -8.12 -22.07
C LEU A 103 -1.74 -9.18 -22.08
N GLY A 104 -2.96 -8.81 -21.69
CA GLY A 104 -4.12 -9.69 -21.72
C GLY A 104 -4.17 -10.71 -20.58
N ASN A 105 -3.51 -10.43 -19.45
CA ASN A 105 -3.57 -11.33 -18.29
C ASN A 105 -4.94 -11.20 -17.59
N GLU A 106 -5.69 -12.30 -17.51
CA GLU A 106 -7.01 -12.34 -16.86
C GLU A 106 -6.96 -11.98 -15.36
N ALA A 107 -5.84 -12.25 -14.69
CA ALA A 107 -5.63 -11.84 -13.30
C ALA A 107 -5.48 -10.32 -13.15
N ALA A 108 -5.15 -9.61 -14.24
CA ALA A 108 -5.08 -8.16 -14.30
C ALA A 108 -6.34 -7.51 -14.90
N SER A 109 -7.43 -8.27 -15.04
CA SER A 109 -8.67 -7.74 -15.58
C SER A 109 -9.17 -6.56 -14.75
N LEU A 110 -9.81 -5.60 -15.43
CA LEU A 110 -10.31 -4.39 -14.78
C LEU A 110 -11.32 -4.72 -13.68
N GLU A 111 -12.15 -5.75 -13.89
CA GLU A 111 -13.16 -6.20 -12.94
C GLU A 111 -12.55 -6.71 -11.63
N ASN A 112 -11.44 -7.45 -11.72
CA ASN A 112 -10.78 -8.04 -10.56
C ASN A 112 -9.97 -7.00 -9.76
N ASN A 113 -9.35 -6.03 -10.46
CA ASN A 113 -8.40 -5.10 -9.84
C ASN A 113 -8.92 -3.67 -9.64
N LEU A 114 -10.13 -3.35 -10.10
CA LEU A 114 -10.72 -2.01 -10.03
C LEU A 114 -10.64 -1.38 -8.64
N ILE A 115 -11.00 -2.15 -7.61
CA ILE A 115 -11.00 -1.68 -6.22
C ILE A 115 -9.57 -1.42 -5.74
N SER A 116 -8.65 -2.35 -6.00
CA SER A 116 -7.23 -2.21 -5.63
C SER A 116 -6.60 -0.99 -6.31
N LEU A 117 -6.81 -0.83 -7.62
CA LEU A 117 -6.33 0.31 -8.40
C LEU A 117 -6.90 1.64 -7.89
N ALA A 118 -8.19 1.69 -7.54
CA ALA A 118 -8.82 2.87 -6.98
C ALA A 118 -8.19 3.25 -5.62
N ILE A 119 -7.98 2.27 -4.73
CA ILE A 119 -7.33 2.50 -3.43
C ILE A 119 -5.90 3.00 -3.64
N GLN A 120 -5.12 2.34 -4.50
CA GLN A 120 -3.73 2.74 -4.79
C GLN A 120 -3.65 4.16 -5.35
N ALA A 121 -4.54 4.52 -6.30
CA ALA A 121 -4.58 5.85 -6.89
C ALA A 121 -4.95 6.93 -5.86
N ILE A 122 -5.95 6.67 -5.01
CA ILE A 122 -6.37 7.58 -3.94
C ILE A 122 -5.25 7.78 -2.93
N LEU A 123 -4.60 6.70 -2.47
CA LEU A 123 -3.46 6.78 -1.56
C LEU A 123 -2.31 7.55 -2.19
N MET A 124 -1.98 7.27 -3.46
CA MET A 124 -0.89 7.95 -4.15
C MET A 124 -1.16 9.46 -4.21
N PHE A 125 -2.38 9.85 -4.56
CA PHE A 125 -2.81 11.25 -4.56
C PHE A 125 -2.67 11.88 -3.16
N LEU A 126 -3.20 11.23 -2.12
CA LEU A 126 -3.13 11.73 -0.74
C LEU A 126 -1.69 11.88 -0.23
N ILE A 127 -0.83 10.90 -0.50
CA ILE A 127 0.56 10.89 -0.05
C ILE A 127 1.38 11.96 -0.78
N LEU A 128 1.20 12.11 -2.10
CA LEU A 128 1.88 13.16 -2.87
C LEU A 128 1.42 14.55 -2.43
N MET A 129 0.11 14.75 -2.26
CA MET A 129 -0.42 16.00 -1.72
C MET A 129 0.14 16.30 -0.33
N GLY A 130 0.20 15.32 0.57
CA GLY A 130 0.80 15.47 1.89
C GLY A 130 2.27 15.88 1.84
N TYR A 131 3.04 15.30 0.91
CA TYR A 131 4.43 15.65 0.73
C TYR A 131 4.64 17.09 0.23
N PHE A 132 3.88 17.52 -0.79
CA PHE A 132 4.03 18.85 -1.39
C PHE A 132 3.41 19.96 -0.53
N PHE A 133 2.27 19.72 0.13
CA PHE A 133 1.56 20.72 0.94
C PHE A 133 2.36 21.20 2.17
N VAL A 134 3.30 20.38 2.64
CA VAL A 134 4.18 20.71 3.77
C VAL A 134 5.49 21.35 3.33
N ARG A 135 5.87 21.21 2.05
CA ARG A 135 7.09 21.84 1.51
C ARG A 135 6.93 23.37 1.38
N ASN A 136 5.70 23.85 1.18
CA ASN A 136 5.34 25.28 1.11
C ASN A 136 4.75 25.76 2.46
#